data_AF-A0A4Q4B5A7-F1
#
_entry.id   AF-A0A4Q4B5A7-F1
#
_cell.length_a   1.000
_cell.length_b   1.000
_cell.length_c   1.000
_cell.angle_alpha   90.00
_cell.angle_beta   90.00
_cell.angle_gamma   90.00
#
_symmetry.space_group_name_H-M   'P 1'
#
loop_
_entity.id
_entity.type
_entity.pdbx_description
1 polymer ?
#
loop_
_entity_poly.entity_id
_entity_poly.type
_entity_poly.pdbx_seq_one_letter_code
_entity_poly.pdbx_strand_id
1 'polypeptide(L)' 'MKIFTIIVTIIAIALIIFNITQVDVNAPFEGQSVIALITILTSLCAIVLLQILRTSKLIEKKTKENK' A
#
# COMPACT_ATOMS: atom_id res chain seq x y z
N MET A 1 0.64 -9.89 -13.64
CA MET A 1 0.48 -9.71 -12.18
C MET A 1 -0.77 -8.91 -11.79
N LYS A 2 -1.78 -8.78 -12.67
CA LYS A 2 -2.96 -7.94 -12.39
C LYS A 2 -3.74 -8.42 -11.17
N ILE A 3 -3.95 -9.74 -11.03
CA ILE A 3 -4.57 -10.36 -9.84
C ILE A 3 -3.80 -10.00 -8.56
N PHE A 4 -2.48 -10.18 -8.54
CA PHE A 4 -1.68 -9.91 -7.34
C PHE A 4 -1.80 -8.44 -6.92
N THR A 5 -1.64 -7.50 -7.85
CA THR A 5 -1.79 -6.09 -7.51
C THR A 5 -3.20 -5.75 -7.04
N ILE A 6 -4.25 -6.33 -7.65
CA ILE A 6 -5.64 -6.10 -7.23
C ILE A 6 -5.85 -6.62 -5.79
N ILE A 7 -5.40 -7.83 -5.46
CA ILE A 7 -5.54 -8.40 -4.12
C ILE A 7 -4.84 -7.51 -3.09
N VAL A 8 -3.58 -7.13 -3.34
CA VAL A 8 -2.82 -6.31 -2.38
C VAL A 8 -3.43 -4.91 -2.25
N THR A 9 -3.96 -4.33 -3.33
CA THR A 9 -4.70 -3.06 -3.26
C THR A 9 -5.97 -3.18 -2.41
N ILE A 10 -6.75 -4.25 -2.56
CA ILE A 10 -7.95 -4.48 -1.73
C ILE A 10 -7.57 -4.62 -0.25
N ILE A 11 -6.53 -5.40 0.06
CA ILE A 11 -6.04 -5.57 1.44
C ILE A 11 -5.57 -4.24 2.02
N ALA A 12 -4.82 -3.44 1.25
CA ALA A 12 -4.36 -2.12 1.69
C ALA A 12 -5.54 -1.19 2.01
N ILE A 13 -6.59 -1.18 1.18
CA ILE A 13 -7.79 -0.38 1.43
C ILE A 13 -8.50 -0.85 2.70
N ALA A 14 -8.67 -2.16 2.88
CA ALA A 14 -9.31 -2.72 4.08
C ALA A 14 -8.54 -2.36 5.37
N LEU A 15 -7.20 -2.43 5.32
CA LEU A 15 -6.34 -2.03 6.43
C LEU A 15 -6.46 -0.53 6.73
N ILE A 16 -6.49 0.32 5.71
CA ILE A 16 -6.67 1.77 5.91
C ILE A 16 -8.01 2.05 6.59
N ILE A 17 -9.12 1.46 6.11
CA ILE A 17 -10.45 1.67 6.69
C ILE A 17 -10.49 1.21 8.15
N PHE A 18 -9.95 0.03 8.46
CA PHE A 18 -9.89 -0.47 9.83
C PHE A 18 -9.08 0.46 10.74
N ASN A 19 -7.91 0.93 10.28
CA ASN A 19 -7.04 1.75 11.10
C ASN A 19 -7.57 3.19 11.29
N ILE A 20 -8.33 3.75 10.34
CA ILE A 20 -9.01 5.05 10.53
C ILE A 20 -9.92 5.03 11.75
N THR A 21 -10.61 3.92 12.02
CA THR A 21 -11.50 3.80 13.18
C THR A 21 -10.77 3.73 14.54
N GLN A 22 -9.47 3.44 14.51
CA GLN A 22 -8.61 3.29 15.70
C GLN A 22 -7.73 4.53 15.97
N VAL A 23 -7.68 5.50 15.06
CA VAL A 23 -6.91 6.74 15.25
C VAL A 23 -7.67 7.65 16.21
N ASP A 24 -7.11 7.87 17.41
CA ASP A 24 -7.55 8.94 18.28
C ASP A 24 -6.86 10.25 17.88
N VAL A 25 -7.65 11.21 17.38
CA VAL A 25 -7.17 12.52 16.93
C VAL A 25 -6.69 13.40 18.07
N ASN A 26 -7.08 13.10 19.32
CA ASN A 26 -6.70 13.88 20.49
C ASN A 26 -5.34 13.45 21.05
N ALA A 27 -4.99 12.17 20.88
CA ALA A 27 -3.71 11.60 21.27
C ALA A 27 -3.11 10.76 20.13
N PRO A 28 -2.74 11.38 18.98
CA PRO A 28 -2.32 10.66 17.78
C PRO A 28 -1.00 9.90 17.95
N PHE A 29 -0.21 10.25 18.96
CA PHE A 29 1.10 9.66 19.25
C PHE A 29 1.13 8.80 20.51
N GLU A 30 -0.02 8.43 21.08
CA GLU A 30 -0.08 7.55 22.23
C GLU A 30 -0.86 6.27 21.95
N GLY A 31 -0.46 5.19 22.62
CA GLY A 31 -1.15 3.90 22.61
C GLY A 31 -1.43 3.38 21.19
N GLN A 32 -2.70 3.08 20.93
CA GLN A 32 -3.14 2.45 19.69
C GLN A 32 -3.12 3.39 18.47
N SER A 33 -3.09 4.71 18.67
CA SER A 33 -3.03 5.69 17.59
C SER A 33 -1.69 5.65 16.84
N VAL A 34 -0.58 5.40 17.53
CA VAL A 34 0.75 5.24 16.91
C VAL A 34 0.75 4.06 15.95
N ILE A 35 0.16 2.94 16.39
CA ILE A 35 0.08 1.71 15.61
C ILE A 35 -0.81 1.94 14.38
N ALA A 36 -1.93 2.65 14.55
CA ALA A 36 -2.80 3.01 13.44
C ALA A 36 -2.07 3.92 12.41
N LEU A 37 -1.29 4.88 12.89
CA LEU A 37 -0.50 5.79 12.04
C LEU A 37 0.58 5.06 11.24
N ILE A 38 1.34 4.17 11.90
CA ILE A 38 2.35 3.31 11.24
C ILE A 38 1.69 2.40 10.21
N THR A 39 0.49 1.88 10.50
CA THR A 39 -0.21 0.99 9.59
C THR A 39 -0.71 1.73 8.35
N ILE A 40 -1.21 2.96 8.50
CA ILE A 40 -1.56 3.84 7.38
C ILE A 40 -0.32 4.11 6.52
N LEU A 41 0.81 4.47 7.14
CA LEU A 41 2.07 4.72 6.42
C LEU A 41 2.57 3.48 5.67
N THR A 42 2.50 2.31 6.31
CA THR A 42 2.89 1.03 5.70
C THR A 42 2.00 0.69 4.51
N SER A 43 0.69 0.95 4.63
CA SER A 43 -0.28 0.75 3.54
C SER A 43 0.02 1.64 2.33
N LEU A 44 0.36 2.91 2.57
CA LEU A 44 0.83 3.85 1.55
C LEU A 44 2.13 3.36 0.89
N CYS A 45 3.09 2.90 1.67
CA CYS A 45 4.35 2.36 1.17
C CYS A 45 4.13 1.13 0.27
N ALA A 46 3.23 0.21 0.65
CA ALA A 46 2.88 -0.95 -0.15
C ALA A 46 2.33 -0.57 -1.53
N ILE A 47 1.49 0.47 -1.60
CA ILE A 47 0.96 0.98 -2.88
C ILE A 47 2.09 1.53 -3.76
N VAL A 48 3.04 2.27 -3.19
CA VAL A 48 4.20 2.81 -3.92
C VAL A 48 5.07 1.67 -4.48
N LEU A 49 5.38 0.66 -3.67
CA LEU A 49 6.16 -0.50 -4.11
C LEU A 49 5.47 -1.27 -5.24
N LEU A 50 4.14 -1.42 -5.18
CA LEU A 50 3.37 -2.02 -6.27
C LEU A 50 3.45 -1.22 -7.56
N GLN A 51 3.44 0.12 -7.49
CA GLN A 51 3.58 0.95 -8.68
C GLN A 51 4.97 0.85 -9.29
N ILE A 52 6.02 0.82 -8.46
CA ILE A 52 7.38 0.58 -8.92
C ILE A 52 7.48 -0.79 -9.62
N LEU A 53 6.90 -1.84 -9.02
CA LEU A 53 6.85 -3.17 -9.61
C LEU A 53 6.12 -3.19 -10.97
N ARG A 54 5.00 -2.48 -11.09
CA ARG A 54 4.27 -2.36 -12.37
C ARG A 54 5.11 -1.66 -13.43
N THR A 55 5.77 -0.56 -13.09
CA THR A 55 6.66 0.16 -14.01
C THR A 55 7.84 -0.71 -14.43
N SER A 56 8.49 -1.39 -13.49
CA SER A 56 9.58 -2.34 -13.77
C SER A 56 9.15 -3.43 -14.77
N LYS A 57 7.95 -3.99 -14.62
CA LYS A 57 7.40 -4.99 -15.54
C LYS A 57 6.97 -4.45 -16.89
N LEU A 58 6.50 -3.20 -16.93
CA LEU A 58 6.21 -2.52 -18.19
C LEU A 58 7.49 -2.33 -19.01
N ILE A 59 8.57 -1.93 -18.34
CA ILE A 59 9.90 -1.82 -18.96
C ILE A 59 10.37 -3.21 -19.42
N GLU A 60 10.27 -4.25 -18.59
CA GLU A 60 10.61 -5.64 -18.96
C GLU A 60 9.89 -6.10 -20.23
N LYS A 61 8.60 -5.78 -20.35
CA LYS A 61 7.81 -6.14 -21.53
C LYS A 61 8.26 -5.38 -22.78
N LYS A 62 8.46 -4.06 -22.66
CA LYS A 62 8.96 -3.21 -23.77
C LYS A 62 10.36 -3.62 -24.24
N THR A 63 11.27 -3.98 -23.34
CA THR A 63 12.62 -4.45 -23.73
C THR A 63 12.60 -5.83 -24.36
N LYS A 64 11.67 -6.71 -24.01
CA LYS A 64 11.49 -8.02 -24.69
C LYS A 64 10.83 -7.90 -26.06
N GLU A 65 9.92 -6.94 -26.26
CA GLU A 65 9.26 -6.70 -27.57
C GLU A 65 10.17 -6.00 -28.60
N ASN A 66 11.26 -5.34 -28.18
CA ASN A 66 12.23 -4.69 -29.07
C ASN A 66 13.46 -5.56 -29.37
N LYS A 67 13.41 -6.86 -29.07
CA LYS A 67 14.49 -7.83 -29.32
C LYS A 67 13.97 -8.94 -30.22
#